data_AF-A0A1M6VBL2-F1
#
_entry.id   AF-A0A1M6VBL2-F1
#
_cell.length_a   1.000
_cell.length_b   1.000
_cell.length_c   1.000
_cell.angle_alpha   90.00
_cell.angle_beta   90.00
_cell.angle_gamma   90.00
#
_symmetry.space_group_name_H-M   'P 1'
#
loop_
_entity.id
_entity.type
_entity.pdbx_description
1 polymer ?
#
loop_
_entity_poly.entity_id
_entity_poly.type
_entity_poly.pdbx_seq_one_letter_code
_entity_poly.pdbx_strand_id
1 'polypeptide(L)'
;MFKKKEKPVKVKKVRTLKVGTHKKTVIALWLVLIASVSFGVYKNFTAIDQHTTHEKEIIELRLHDTNGIENYVRNFAKAYYTWENNKESMEARTQAVNGYLTKELQDLNVDTIRTDIPTSSTVSNVLIWNVLQSGENEFTATYEVDQQIKEGDQTKAVSATYTVMVHVDSDGDMVIVKNPTLAPAIAKSNYEPKVQDADGSVEADIMTDATAFLETFFKLYPTATEKELAYYVEGNILEPINGEYLYSELINPIFTQDGENVKVSVSVKFIDNQTKAMQISQYELVLAKTGGNWKIVK
;
A
#
# COMPACT_ATOMS: atom_id res chain seq x y z
N MET A 1 -37.09 -35.65 86.89
CA MET A 1 -36.64 -35.15 88.21
C MET A 1 -36.19 -33.70 88.05
N PHE A 2 -36.86 -32.76 88.72
CA PHE A 2 -36.52 -31.33 88.72
C PHE A 2 -35.22 -31.10 89.52
N LYS A 3 -34.33 -30.23 89.03
CA LYS A 3 -33.36 -29.53 89.88
C LYS A 3 -33.49 -28.02 89.67
N LYS A 4 -33.73 -27.34 90.79
CA LYS A 4 -34.00 -25.91 90.93
C LYS A 4 -32.69 -25.21 91.32
N LYS A 5 -32.36 -24.17 90.55
CA LYS A 5 -31.73 -22.87 90.88
C LYS A 5 -30.72 -22.77 92.02
N GLU A 6 -29.63 -22.06 91.73
CA GLU A 6 -29.06 -21.07 92.64
C GLU A 6 -28.80 -19.74 91.92
N LYS A 7 -28.95 -18.64 92.67
CA LYS A 7 -28.64 -17.23 92.37
C LYS A 7 -27.74 -16.74 93.55
N PRO A 8 -27.24 -15.49 93.59
CA PRO A 8 -26.45 -14.70 92.64
C PRO A 8 -25.25 -14.01 93.36
N VAL A 9 -24.33 -13.31 92.66
CA VAL A 9 -23.52 -12.23 93.29
C VAL A 9 -23.32 -11.07 92.31
N LYS A 10 -23.65 -9.85 92.73
CA LYS A 10 -23.39 -8.59 92.01
C LYS A 10 -22.09 -7.97 92.51
N VAL A 11 -21.18 -7.62 91.60
CA VAL A 11 -19.99 -6.77 91.88
C VAL A 11 -20.12 -5.44 91.12
N LYS A 12 -19.73 -4.35 91.80
CA LYS A 12 -19.93 -2.94 91.43
C LYS A 12 -19.15 -2.53 90.16
N LYS A 13 -19.75 -1.65 89.35
CA LYS A 13 -19.23 -1.15 88.07
C LYS A 13 -18.06 -0.17 88.25
N VAL A 14 -16.98 -0.38 87.48
CA VAL A 14 -15.88 0.57 87.26
C VAL A 14 -16.37 1.73 86.37
N ARG A 15 -16.05 2.98 86.73
CA ARG A 15 -16.37 4.18 85.95
C ARG A 15 -15.50 4.19 84.68
N THR A 16 -16.13 4.00 83.52
CA THR A 16 -15.49 4.16 82.21
C THR A 16 -15.88 5.51 81.61
N LEU A 17 -14.89 6.33 81.24
CA LEU A 17 -15.09 7.54 80.43
C LEU A 17 -15.46 7.09 79.02
N LYS A 18 -16.70 7.35 78.61
CA LYS A 18 -17.16 7.08 77.24
C LYS A 18 -16.63 8.17 76.31
N VAL A 19 -15.58 7.86 75.56
CA VAL A 19 -15.14 8.68 74.42
C VAL A 19 -16.25 8.61 73.36
N GLY A 20 -16.85 9.78 73.09
CA GLY A 20 -17.99 9.91 72.19
C GLY A 20 -17.65 9.40 70.79
N THR A 21 -18.47 8.49 70.28
CA THR A 21 -18.34 7.95 68.94
C THR A 21 -18.73 9.06 67.95
N HIS A 22 -17.77 9.77 67.38
CA HIS A 22 -17.98 10.81 66.35
C HIS A 22 -18.39 10.18 65.01
N LYS A 23 -19.46 9.38 64.99
CA LYS A 23 -19.94 8.63 63.82
C LYS A 23 -20.17 9.53 62.60
N LYS A 24 -20.66 10.76 62.82
CA LYS A 24 -20.90 11.74 61.74
C LYS A 24 -19.59 12.20 61.08
N THR A 25 -18.56 12.47 61.88
CA THR A 25 -17.24 12.89 61.38
C THR A 25 -16.55 11.75 60.63
N VAL A 26 -16.69 10.51 61.11
CA VAL A 26 -16.17 9.32 60.43
C VAL A 26 -16.86 9.15 59.08
N ILE A 27 -18.20 9.28 59.00
CA ILE A 27 -18.94 9.20 57.73
C ILE A 27 -18.48 10.30 56.75
N ALA A 28 -18.27 11.53 57.22
CA ALA A 28 -17.76 12.61 56.38
C ALA A 28 -16.37 12.29 55.82
N LEU A 29 -15.47 11.75 56.65
CA LEU A 29 -14.13 11.33 56.22
C LEU A 29 -14.19 10.18 55.20
N TRP A 30 -15.12 9.23 55.37
CA TRP A 30 -15.34 8.16 54.38
C TRP A 30 -15.84 8.70 53.04
N LEU A 31 -16.74 9.68 53.04
CA LEU A 31 -17.22 10.30 51.80
C LEU A 31 -16.11 11.06 51.07
N VAL A 32 -15.28 11.80 51.80
CA VAL A 32 -14.11 12.50 51.24
C VAL A 32 -13.11 11.52 50.65
N LEU A 33 -12.85 10.40 51.33
CA LEU A 33 -11.96 9.36 50.83
C LEU A 33 -12.47 8.77 49.51
N ILE A 34 -13.76 8.41 49.44
CA ILE A 34 -14.37 7.85 48.23
C ILE A 34 -14.27 8.86 47.07
N ALA A 35 -14.60 10.13 47.31
CA ALA A 35 -14.49 11.18 46.29
C ALA A 35 -13.05 11.33 45.76
N SER A 36 -12.05 11.32 46.65
CA SER A 36 -10.64 11.43 46.27
C SER A 36 -10.17 10.23 45.44
N VAL A 37 -10.57 9.00 45.82
CA VAL A 37 -10.20 7.79 45.09
C VAL A 37 -10.89 7.77 43.72
N SER A 38 -12.18 8.09 43.64
CA SER A 38 -12.90 8.21 42.36
C SER A 38 -12.29 9.26 41.44
N PHE A 39 -11.87 10.40 41.98
CA PHE A 39 -11.20 11.44 41.19
C PHE A 39 -9.81 11.01 40.71
N GLY A 40 -9.05 10.29 41.53
CA GLY A 40 -7.76 9.72 41.15
C GLY A 40 -7.89 8.69 40.02
N VAL A 41 -8.90 7.81 40.10
CA VAL A 41 -9.21 6.83 39.05
C VAL A 41 -9.68 7.53 37.78
N TYR A 42 -10.58 8.52 37.87
CA TYR A 42 -10.99 9.32 36.72
C TYR A 42 -9.80 9.99 36.03
N LYS A 43 -8.92 10.65 36.80
CA LYS A 43 -7.71 11.27 36.27
C LYS A 43 -6.77 10.25 35.62
N ASN A 44 -6.60 9.07 36.22
CA ASN A 44 -5.79 7.99 35.68
C ASN A 44 -6.35 7.46 34.36
N PHE A 45 -7.66 7.22 34.26
CA PHE A 45 -8.31 6.83 33.01
C PHE A 45 -8.24 7.93 31.93
N THR A 46 -8.49 9.19 32.27
CA THR A 46 -8.36 10.30 31.31
C THR A 46 -6.91 10.59 30.89
N ALA A 47 -5.92 10.21 31.71
CA ALA A 47 -4.50 10.38 31.39
C ALA A 47 -3.95 9.23 30.55
N ILE A 48 -4.48 8.01 30.71
CA ILE A 48 -4.08 6.84 29.92
C ILE A 48 -4.57 6.95 28.47
N ASP A 49 -5.69 7.61 28.20
CA ASP A 49 -6.20 7.81 26.83
C ASP A 49 -5.51 8.95 26.05
N GLN A 50 -4.65 9.74 26.69
CA GLN A 50 -4.01 10.90 26.03
C GLN A 50 -2.63 10.62 25.43
N HIS A 51 -2.05 9.42 25.60
CA HIS A 51 -0.65 9.17 25.18
C HIS A 51 -0.42 8.08 24.15
N THR A 52 -1.46 7.46 23.58
CA THR A 52 -1.25 6.45 22.54
C THR A 52 -2.38 6.39 21.51
N THR A 53 -2.88 7.54 21.09
CA THR A 53 -3.41 7.67 19.73
C THR A 53 -2.30 8.24 18.87
N HIS A 54 -1.37 7.38 18.43
CA HIS A 54 -0.90 7.57 17.07
C HIS A 54 -2.15 7.39 16.22
N GLU A 55 -2.77 8.52 15.92
CA GLU A 55 -3.76 8.67 14.88
C GLU A 55 -3.15 8.00 13.65
N LYS A 56 -3.53 6.74 13.47
CA LYS A 56 -3.40 6.08 12.19
C LYS A 56 -4.42 6.85 11.37
N GLU A 57 -4.01 7.98 10.81
CA GLU A 57 -4.65 8.53 9.62
C GLU A 57 -4.59 7.40 8.61
N ILE A 58 -5.62 6.57 8.64
CA ILE A 58 -6.02 5.79 7.49
C ILE A 58 -6.42 6.90 6.52
N ILE A 59 -5.46 7.33 5.70
CA ILE A 59 -5.74 8.11 4.52
C ILE A 59 -6.62 7.17 3.69
N GLU A 60 -7.94 7.26 3.89
CA GLU A 60 -8.90 6.74 2.94
C GLU A 60 -8.61 7.49 1.65
N LEU A 61 -7.84 6.85 0.76
CA LEU A 61 -7.75 7.23 -0.64
C LEU A 61 -9.18 7.18 -1.17
N ARG A 62 -9.88 8.32 -1.11
CA ARG A 62 -11.04 8.54 -1.97
C ARG A 62 -10.50 8.49 -3.39
N LEU A 63 -10.64 7.33 -4.02
CA LEU A 63 -10.48 7.16 -5.45
C LEU A 63 -11.61 7.95 -6.12
N HIS A 64 -11.42 9.25 -6.22
CA HIS A 64 -12.07 10.02 -7.27
C HIS A 64 -11.50 9.50 -8.59
N ASP A 65 -12.38 9.23 -9.56
CA ASP A 65 -11.93 8.86 -10.91
C ASP A 65 -11.18 10.07 -11.50
N THR A 66 -9.84 10.02 -11.43
CA THR A 66 -8.95 11.09 -11.89
C THR A 66 -8.49 10.88 -13.32
N ASN A 67 -8.93 9.81 -14.01
CA ASN A 67 -8.44 9.45 -15.34
C ASN A 67 -8.61 10.59 -16.36
N GLY A 68 -9.70 11.35 -16.27
CA GLY A 68 -9.93 12.53 -17.11
C GLY A 68 -8.85 13.59 -16.91
N ILE A 69 -8.57 13.93 -15.64
CA ILE A 69 -7.55 14.91 -15.25
C ILE A 69 -6.15 14.41 -15.65
N GLU A 70 -5.84 13.14 -15.41
CA GLU A 70 -4.57 12.54 -15.79
C GLU A 70 -4.30 12.63 -17.29
N ASN A 71 -5.29 12.32 -18.12
CA ASN A 71 -5.18 12.43 -19.57
C ASN A 71 -5.06 13.89 -20.03
N TYR A 72 -5.83 14.79 -19.41
CA TYR A 72 -5.76 16.22 -19.69
C TYR A 72 -4.36 16.78 -19.39
N VAL A 73 -3.80 16.50 -18.21
CA VAL A 73 -2.44 16.88 -17.81
C VAL A 73 -1.39 16.25 -18.71
N ARG A 74 -1.56 14.97 -19.10
CA ARG A 74 -0.65 14.29 -20.02
C ARG A 74 -0.58 14.98 -21.37
N ASN A 75 -1.72 15.36 -21.93
CA ASN A 75 -1.78 16.04 -23.23
C ASN A 75 -1.25 17.48 -23.14
N PHE A 76 -1.59 18.21 -22.07
CA PHE A 76 -1.01 19.51 -21.77
C PHE A 76 0.51 19.43 -21.70
N ALA A 77 1.07 18.51 -20.90
CA ALA A 77 2.52 18.36 -20.75
C ALA A 77 3.20 18.03 -22.09
N LYS A 78 2.63 17.13 -22.90
CA LYS A 78 3.15 16.85 -24.24
C LYS A 78 3.24 18.10 -25.10
N ALA A 79 2.20 18.93 -25.12
CA ALA A 79 2.20 20.19 -25.87
C ALA A 79 3.17 21.23 -25.27
N TYR A 80 3.21 21.33 -23.95
CA TYR A 80 4.00 22.33 -23.23
C TYR A 80 5.52 22.08 -23.36
N TYR A 81 5.96 20.84 -23.30
CA TYR A 81 7.38 20.46 -23.32
C TYR A 81 7.90 20.01 -24.69
N THR A 82 7.09 20.06 -25.74
CA THR A 82 7.52 19.77 -27.12
C THR A 82 7.69 21.08 -27.90
N TRP A 83 8.85 21.31 -28.49
CA TRP A 83 9.10 22.46 -29.36
C TRP A 83 10.18 22.17 -30.40
N GLU A 84 10.12 22.88 -31.53
CA GLU A 84 11.11 22.84 -32.60
C GLU A 84 11.56 24.27 -32.92
N ASN A 85 12.80 24.41 -33.41
CA ASN A 85 13.40 25.71 -33.70
C ASN A 85 12.99 26.24 -35.08
N ASN A 86 11.68 26.35 -35.32
CA ASN A 86 11.12 27.00 -36.50
C ASN A 86 9.79 27.69 -36.16
N LYS A 87 9.48 28.75 -36.91
CA LYS A 87 8.34 29.64 -36.62
C LYS A 87 6.99 28.92 -36.63
N GLU A 88 6.76 28.03 -37.60
CA GLU A 88 5.48 27.31 -37.74
C GLU A 88 5.23 26.38 -36.55
N SER A 89 6.24 25.60 -36.14
CA SER A 89 6.13 24.75 -34.96
C SER A 89 5.95 25.53 -33.67
N MET A 90 6.55 26.71 -33.55
CA MET A 90 6.37 27.59 -32.40
C MET A 90 4.94 28.15 -32.33
N GLU A 91 4.38 28.62 -33.45
CA GLU A 91 3.01 29.10 -33.52
C GLU A 91 2.00 27.99 -33.21
N ALA A 92 2.21 26.79 -33.79
CA ALA A 92 1.39 25.61 -33.52
C ALA A 92 1.45 25.20 -32.05
N ARG A 93 2.64 25.21 -31.44
CA ARG A 93 2.81 24.95 -30.00
C ARG A 93 2.03 25.97 -29.18
N THR A 94 2.18 27.27 -29.46
CA THR A 94 1.47 28.32 -28.71
C THR A 94 -0.04 28.13 -28.78
N GLN A 95 -0.59 27.82 -29.96
CA GLN A 95 -2.02 27.51 -30.10
C GLN A 95 -2.43 26.27 -29.30
N ALA A 96 -1.65 25.19 -29.37
CA ALA A 96 -1.92 23.96 -28.65
C ALA A 96 -1.91 24.17 -27.13
N VAL A 97 -0.88 24.86 -26.60
CA VAL A 97 -0.75 25.16 -25.17
C VAL A 97 -1.86 26.10 -24.69
N ASN A 98 -2.21 27.12 -25.48
CA ASN A 98 -3.28 28.06 -25.14
C ASN A 98 -4.66 27.38 -25.04
N GLY A 99 -4.85 26.22 -25.66
CA GLY A 99 -6.06 25.41 -25.49
C GLY A 99 -6.26 24.86 -24.07
N TYR A 100 -5.21 24.85 -23.25
CA TYR A 100 -5.25 24.33 -21.88
C TYR A 100 -5.21 25.42 -20.80
N LEU A 101 -4.69 26.61 -21.12
CA LEU A 101 -4.36 27.66 -20.15
C LEU A 101 -5.49 28.69 -19.98
N THR A 102 -5.66 29.22 -18.77
CA THR A 102 -6.44 30.46 -18.56
C THR A 102 -5.80 31.64 -19.32
N LYS A 103 -6.56 32.72 -19.57
CA LYS A 103 -6.04 33.90 -20.28
C LYS A 103 -4.82 34.52 -19.61
N GLU A 104 -4.84 34.63 -18.29
CA GLU A 104 -3.70 35.12 -17.50
C GLU A 104 -2.45 34.25 -17.73
N LEU A 105 -2.61 32.92 -17.75
CA LEU A 105 -1.49 32.03 -18.04
C LEU A 105 -1.06 32.07 -19.51
N GLN A 106 -1.96 32.31 -20.46
CA GLN A 106 -1.57 32.50 -21.87
C GLN A 106 -0.64 33.72 -21.99
N ASP A 107 -0.99 34.84 -21.37
CA ASP A 107 -0.19 36.07 -21.38
C ASP A 107 1.16 35.86 -20.67
N LEU A 108 1.19 35.10 -19.58
CA LEU A 108 2.42 34.78 -18.85
C LEU A 108 3.38 33.88 -19.65
N ASN A 109 2.88 33.08 -20.60
CA ASN A 109 3.66 32.07 -21.32
C ASN A 109 4.13 32.50 -22.72
N VAL A 110 3.78 33.70 -23.20
CA VAL A 110 4.01 34.15 -24.60
C VAL A 110 5.46 33.95 -25.07
N ASP A 111 6.44 34.35 -24.27
CA ASP A 111 7.87 34.34 -24.65
C ASP A 111 8.67 33.20 -23.99
N THR A 112 8.01 32.11 -23.58
CA THR A 112 8.67 30.97 -22.90
C THR A 112 9.59 30.18 -23.81
N ILE A 113 9.25 30.07 -25.10
CA ILE A 113 10.11 29.51 -26.14
C ILE A 113 10.32 30.60 -27.18
N ARG A 114 11.57 30.95 -27.47
CA ARG A 114 11.95 32.03 -28.37
C ARG A 114 12.71 31.49 -29.57
N THR A 115 12.72 32.24 -30.67
CA THR A 115 13.39 31.84 -31.93
C THR A 115 14.92 31.79 -31.81
N ASP A 116 15.50 32.35 -30.75
CA ASP A 116 16.94 32.30 -30.47
C ASP A 116 17.36 31.09 -29.61
N ILE A 117 16.40 30.27 -29.15
CA ILE A 117 16.71 29.05 -28.38
C ILE A 117 17.34 28.01 -29.33
N PRO A 118 18.57 27.53 -29.05
CA PRO A 118 19.29 26.65 -29.96
C PRO A 118 18.81 25.20 -29.92
N THR A 119 17.90 24.87 -29.00
CA THR A 119 17.44 23.51 -28.73
C THR A 119 16.06 23.23 -29.32
N SER A 120 15.81 21.98 -29.65
CA SER A 120 14.46 21.42 -29.78
C SER A 120 14.21 20.34 -28.74
N SER A 121 12.94 20.02 -28.49
CA SER A 121 12.53 19.03 -27.50
C SER A 121 11.39 18.18 -28.03
N THR A 122 11.53 16.86 -27.88
CA THR A 122 10.46 15.90 -28.12
C THR A 122 10.15 15.16 -26.83
N VAL A 123 8.89 15.19 -26.39
CA VAL A 123 8.42 14.40 -25.24
C VAL A 123 8.27 12.94 -25.66
N SER A 124 9.02 12.04 -25.01
CA SER A 124 8.90 10.59 -25.24
C SER A 124 7.83 9.95 -24.36
N ASN A 125 7.66 10.44 -23.13
CA ASN A 125 6.74 9.87 -22.17
C ASN A 125 6.33 10.90 -21.12
N VAL A 126 5.13 10.72 -20.54
CA VAL A 126 4.64 11.50 -19.41
C VAL A 126 3.99 10.54 -18.43
N LEU A 127 4.55 10.46 -17.22
CA LEU A 127 4.02 9.65 -16.12
C LEU A 127 3.25 10.55 -15.17
N ILE A 128 2.00 10.20 -14.87
CA ILE A 128 1.26 10.87 -13.79
C ILE A 128 1.44 10.04 -12.53
N TRP A 129 2.02 10.64 -11.50
CA TRP A 129 2.32 9.97 -10.24
C TRP A 129 1.14 9.99 -9.28
N ASN A 130 0.45 11.13 -9.21
CA ASN A 130 -0.80 11.26 -8.47
C ASN A 130 -1.59 12.49 -8.94
N VAL A 131 -2.87 12.49 -8.59
CA VAL A 131 -3.76 13.65 -8.66
C VAL A 131 -4.42 13.78 -7.30
N LEU A 132 -4.21 14.92 -6.64
CA LEU A 132 -4.75 15.21 -5.32
C LEU A 132 -5.70 16.41 -5.42
N GLN A 133 -6.90 16.28 -4.87
CA GLN A 133 -7.81 17.40 -4.75
C GLN A 133 -7.23 18.41 -3.75
N SER A 134 -6.99 19.64 -4.19
CA SER A 134 -6.43 20.74 -3.39
C SER A 134 -7.45 21.83 -3.03
N GLY A 135 -8.65 21.77 -3.62
CA GLY A 135 -9.79 22.66 -3.34
C GLY A 135 -11.11 22.01 -3.80
N GLU A 136 -12.22 22.74 -3.74
CA GLU A 136 -13.55 22.18 -4.10
C GLU A 136 -13.55 21.62 -5.54
N ASN A 137 -12.98 22.36 -6.48
CA ASN A 137 -12.92 22.04 -7.91
C ASN A 137 -11.49 22.10 -8.46
N GLU A 138 -10.49 22.00 -7.59
CA GLU A 138 -9.08 22.15 -7.95
C GLU A 138 -8.30 20.90 -7.60
N PHE A 139 -7.44 20.48 -8.52
CA PHE A 139 -6.65 19.29 -8.42
C PHE A 139 -5.20 19.61 -8.74
N THR A 140 -4.30 19.15 -7.88
CA THR A 140 -2.86 19.20 -8.13
C THR A 140 -2.42 17.85 -8.67
N ALA A 141 -1.90 17.85 -9.90
CA ALA A 141 -1.33 16.66 -10.51
C ALA A 141 0.21 16.71 -10.42
N THR A 142 0.82 15.65 -9.90
CA THR A 142 2.28 15.46 -9.96
C THR A 142 2.61 14.57 -11.15
N TYR A 143 3.50 15.01 -12.02
CA TYR A 143 3.87 14.27 -13.21
C TYR A 143 5.36 14.40 -13.53
N GLU A 144 5.87 13.43 -14.27
CA GLU A 144 7.23 13.38 -14.78
C GLU A 144 7.21 13.39 -16.31
N VAL A 145 8.13 14.14 -16.91
CA VAL A 145 8.25 14.26 -18.37
C VAL A 145 9.61 13.77 -18.80
N ASP A 146 9.62 12.75 -19.65
CA ASP A 146 10.81 12.29 -20.35
C ASP A 146 10.93 13.00 -21.68
N GLN A 147 12.07 13.64 -21.94
CA GLN A 147 12.32 14.44 -23.13
C GLN A 147 13.62 14.03 -23.82
N GLN A 148 13.62 14.10 -25.15
CA GLN A 148 14.82 14.13 -25.96
C GLN A 148 15.09 15.59 -26.37
N ILE A 149 16.15 16.17 -25.82
CA ILE A 149 16.60 17.52 -26.16
C ILE A 149 17.68 17.41 -27.23
N LYS A 150 17.51 18.15 -28.32
CA LYS A 150 18.49 18.23 -29.41
C LYS A 150 19.09 19.62 -29.47
N GLU A 151 20.41 19.71 -29.60
CA GLU A 151 21.15 20.94 -29.83
C GLU A 151 22.21 20.69 -30.91
N GLY A 152 22.01 21.22 -32.12
CA GLY A 152 22.82 20.85 -33.28
C GLY A 152 22.73 19.35 -33.57
N ASP A 153 23.88 18.67 -33.59
CA ASP A 153 23.98 17.22 -33.80
C ASP A 153 23.90 16.40 -32.49
N GLN A 154 23.89 17.07 -31.33
CA GLN A 154 23.82 16.40 -30.04
C GLN A 154 22.38 16.14 -29.63
N THR A 155 22.14 14.96 -29.06
CA THR A 155 20.84 14.59 -28.47
C THR A 155 21.06 14.07 -27.05
N LYS A 156 20.25 14.54 -26.10
CA LYS A 156 20.31 14.17 -24.70
C LYS A 156 18.92 13.82 -24.18
N ALA A 157 18.82 12.67 -23.52
CA ALA A 157 17.65 12.31 -22.73
C ALA A 157 17.67 13.06 -21.38
N VAL A 158 16.56 13.71 -21.02
CA VAL A 158 16.37 14.36 -19.73
C VAL A 158 15.00 13.97 -19.16
N SER A 159 14.90 13.93 -17.84
CA SER A 159 13.64 13.77 -17.12
C SER A 159 13.56 14.82 -16.00
N ALA A 160 12.35 15.33 -15.77
CA ALA A 160 12.04 16.23 -14.68
C ALA A 160 10.61 16.03 -14.18
N THR A 161 10.43 16.21 -12.87
CA THR A 161 9.14 16.10 -12.20
C THR A 161 8.58 17.49 -11.92
N TYR A 162 7.26 17.63 -12.07
CA TYR A 162 6.54 18.87 -11.90
C TYR A 162 5.22 18.63 -11.19
N THR A 163 4.66 19.72 -10.65
CA THR A 163 3.26 19.81 -10.25
C THR A 163 2.54 20.84 -11.11
N VAL A 164 1.27 20.59 -11.41
CA VAL A 164 0.39 21.53 -12.12
C VAL A 164 -0.98 21.54 -11.45
N MET A 165 -1.67 22.68 -11.49
CA MET A 165 -3.02 22.80 -10.94
C MET A 165 -4.05 22.87 -12.05
N VAL A 166 -5.06 22.01 -11.96
CA VAL A 166 -6.19 21.89 -12.88
C VAL A 166 -7.45 22.28 -12.13
N HIS A 167 -8.26 23.15 -12.72
CA HIS A 167 -9.63 23.37 -12.30
C HIS A 167 -10.56 22.51 -13.16
N VAL A 168 -11.57 21.90 -12.54
CA VAL A 168 -12.61 21.11 -13.21
C VAL A 168 -13.96 21.71 -12.85
N ASP A 169 -14.72 22.18 -13.85
CA ASP A 169 -16.02 22.78 -13.60
C ASP A 169 -17.14 21.75 -13.43
N SER A 170 -18.37 22.23 -13.24
CA SER A 170 -19.56 21.38 -13.04
C SER A 170 -19.92 20.50 -14.24
N ASP A 171 -19.50 20.90 -15.45
CA ASP A 171 -19.74 20.15 -16.69
C ASP A 171 -18.63 19.13 -16.97
N GLY A 172 -17.55 19.15 -16.16
CA GLY A 172 -16.39 18.29 -16.29
C GLY A 172 -15.31 18.87 -17.22
N ASP A 173 -15.47 20.11 -17.68
CA ASP A 173 -14.48 20.80 -18.49
C ASP A 173 -13.30 21.23 -17.61
N MET A 174 -12.11 21.22 -18.21
CA MET A 174 -10.84 21.34 -17.49
C MET A 174 -10.02 22.53 -18.01
N VAL A 175 -9.36 23.22 -17.08
CA VAL A 175 -8.41 24.30 -17.41
C VAL A 175 -7.22 24.29 -16.45
N ILE A 176 -6.02 24.53 -16.97
CA ILE A 176 -4.82 24.75 -16.16
C ILE A 176 -4.90 26.13 -15.54
N VAL A 177 -4.91 26.19 -14.20
CA VAL A 177 -5.00 27.44 -13.43
C VAL A 177 -3.68 27.83 -12.76
N LYS A 178 -2.69 26.94 -12.75
CA LYS A 178 -1.32 27.25 -12.33
C LYS A 178 -0.31 26.54 -13.22
N ASN A 179 0.69 27.28 -13.72
CA ASN A 179 1.78 26.73 -14.53
C ASN A 179 2.55 25.60 -13.82
N PRO A 180 3.21 24.72 -14.60
CA PRO A 180 4.13 23.72 -14.05
C PRO A 180 5.14 24.29 -13.06
N THR A 181 5.26 23.66 -11.90
CA THR A 181 6.22 24.00 -10.85
C THR A 181 7.16 22.81 -10.62
N LEU A 182 8.48 23.03 -10.61
CA LEU A 182 9.48 21.99 -10.37
C LEU A 182 9.19 21.25 -9.06
N ALA A 183 9.29 19.92 -9.11
CA ALA A 183 9.10 19.03 -7.98
C ALA A 183 10.27 18.04 -7.86
N PRO A 184 10.50 17.48 -6.66
CA PRO A 184 11.48 16.41 -6.49
C PRO A 184 11.14 15.18 -7.33
N ALA A 185 12.16 14.50 -7.83
CA ALA A 185 12.00 13.22 -8.51
C ALA A 185 11.41 12.16 -7.57
N ILE A 186 10.57 11.27 -8.11
CA ILE A 186 9.99 10.17 -7.34
C ILE A 186 11.05 9.09 -7.13
N ALA A 187 11.31 8.76 -5.86
CA ALA A 187 12.29 7.77 -5.48
C ALA A 187 11.66 6.39 -5.28
N LYS A 188 12.43 5.35 -5.60
CA LYS A 188 12.07 3.98 -5.23
C LYS A 188 12.07 3.84 -3.71
N SER A 189 11.13 3.06 -3.19
CA SER A 189 11.16 2.64 -1.80
C SER A 189 12.41 1.79 -1.54
N ASN A 190 13.00 1.94 -0.35
CA ASN A 190 14.09 1.10 0.16
C ASN A 190 13.56 -0.12 0.94
N TYR A 191 12.27 -0.45 0.78
CA TYR A 191 11.66 -1.58 1.45
C TYR A 191 12.25 -2.91 0.93
N GLU A 192 12.78 -3.70 1.85
CA GLU A 192 13.20 -5.08 1.61
C GLU A 192 12.32 -6.01 2.46
N PRO A 193 11.57 -6.94 1.85
CA PRO A 193 10.79 -7.92 2.61
C PRO A 193 11.73 -8.87 3.36
N LYS A 194 11.26 -9.37 4.51
CA LYS A 194 12.01 -10.42 5.22
C LYS A 194 11.97 -11.71 4.40
N VAL A 195 13.14 -12.33 4.24
CA VAL A 195 13.25 -13.65 3.63
C VAL A 195 12.63 -14.67 4.58
N GLN A 196 11.74 -15.52 4.08
CA GLN A 196 11.24 -16.67 4.81
C GLN A 196 12.33 -17.75 4.78
N ASP A 197 12.70 -18.30 5.93
CA ASP A 197 13.65 -19.41 6.04
C ASP A 197 12.90 -20.74 6.21
N ALA A 198 13.55 -21.84 5.82
CA ALA A 198 13.06 -23.17 6.16
C ALA A 198 13.13 -23.37 7.69
N ASP A 199 12.03 -23.81 8.29
CA ASP A 199 11.92 -24.01 9.74
C ASP A 199 12.26 -25.46 10.17
N GLY A 200 12.58 -26.33 9.20
CA GLY A 200 12.89 -27.74 9.43
C GLY A 200 11.69 -28.59 9.87
N SER A 201 10.46 -28.09 9.69
CA SER A 201 9.23 -28.78 10.13
C SER A 201 8.81 -29.95 9.23
N VAL A 202 9.33 -30.02 8.01
CA VAL A 202 8.99 -31.06 7.02
C VAL A 202 10.13 -32.07 6.92
N GLU A 203 9.82 -33.36 6.85
CA GLU A 203 10.83 -34.42 6.73
C GLU A 203 11.50 -34.41 5.33
N ALA A 204 12.77 -34.81 5.26
CA ALA A 204 13.56 -34.71 4.03
C ALA A 204 13.05 -35.61 2.89
N ASP A 205 12.45 -36.75 3.21
CA ASP A 205 11.81 -37.65 2.25
C ASP A 205 10.54 -37.02 1.65
N ILE A 206 9.72 -36.37 2.49
CA ILE A 206 8.55 -35.59 2.07
C ILE A 206 8.98 -34.43 1.17
N MET A 207 10.03 -33.69 1.54
CA MET A 207 10.58 -32.61 0.71
C MET A 207 11.04 -33.13 -0.67
N THR A 208 11.69 -34.29 -0.70
CA THR A 208 12.18 -34.91 -1.95
C THR A 208 11.02 -35.32 -2.85
N ASP A 209 10.01 -35.99 -2.28
CA ASP A 209 8.81 -36.44 -2.98
C ASP A 209 7.99 -35.25 -3.53
N ALA A 210 7.79 -34.21 -2.69
CA ALA A 210 7.13 -32.98 -3.09
C ALA A 210 7.89 -32.23 -4.20
N THR A 211 9.23 -32.17 -4.12
CA THR A 211 10.07 -31.56 -5.16
C THR A 211 9.87 -32.29 -6.50
N ALA A 212 9.95 -33.61 -6.53
CA ALA A 212 9.76 -34.40 -7.76
C ALA A 212 8.36 -34.21 -8.37
N PHE A 213 7.33 -34.13 -7.53
CA PHE A 213 5.97 -33.77 -7.95
C PHE A 213 5.94 -32.39 -8.61
N LEU A 214 6.50 -31.36 -7.97
CA LEU A 214 6.53 -29.99 -8.49
C LEU A 214 7.30 -29.89 -9.82
N GLU A 215 8.45 -30.56 -9.95
CA GLU A 215 9.19 -30.58 -11.21
C GLU A 215 8.38 -31.20 -12.35
N THR A 216 7.64 -32.27 -12.07
CA THR A 216 6.77 -32.94 -13.04
C THR A 216 5.60 -32.03 -13.42
N PHE A 217 4.97 -31.43 -12.41
CA PHE A 217 3.87 -30.50 -12.59
C PHE A 217 4.30 -29.29 -13.44
N PHE A 218 5.40 -28.62 -13.11
CA PHE A 218 5.84 -27.43 -13.83
C PHE A 218 6.40 -27.70 -15.23
N LYS A 219 6.83 -28.93 -15.54
CA LYS A 219 7.10 -29.35 -16.94
C LYS A 219 5.81 -29.40 -17.77
N LEU A 220 4.70 -29.81 -17.17
CA LEU A 220 3.40 -29.94 -17.82
C LEU A 220 2.64 -28.60 -17.87
N TYR A 221 2.67 -27.82 -16.78
CA TYR A 221 1.80 -26.68 -16.52
C TYR A 221 1.70 -25.66 -17.66
N PRO A 222 2.81 -25.22 -18.31
CA PRO A 222 2.73 -24.22 -19.39
C PRO A 222 1.76 -24.57 -20.52
N THR A 223 1.64 -25.86 -20.84
CA THR A 223 0.84 -26.37 -21.97
C THR A 223 -0.37 -27.20 -21.53
N ALA A 224 -0.60 -27.33 -20.22
CA ALA A 224 -1.64 -28.17 -19.67
C ALA A 224 -3.04 -27.61 -19.97
N THR A 225 -3.94 -28.47 -20.43
CA THR A 225 -5.37 -28.16 -20.51
C THR A 225 -6.02 -28.23 -19.11
N GLU A 226 -7.20 -27.62 -18.95
CA GLU A 226 -7.99 -27.69 -17.70
C GLU A 226 -8.22 -29.14 -17.23
N LYS A 227 -8.45 -30.05 -18.18
CA LYS A 227 -8.62 -31.49 -17.90
C LYS A 227 -7.34 -32.13 -17.37
N GLU A 228 -6.19 -31.76 -17.89
CA GLU A 228 -4.90 -32.27 -17.42
C GLU A 228 -4.55 -31.67 -16.06
N LEU A 229 -4.86 -30.40 -15.83
CA LEU A 229 -4.64 -29.75 -14.54
C LEU A 229 -5.48 -30.33 -13.41
N ALA A 230 -6.71 -30.77 -13.68
CA ALA A 230 -7.59 -31.36 -12.66
C ALA A 230 -6.98 -32.59 -11.93
N TYR A 231 -5.97 -33.24 -12.53
CA TYR A 231 -5.21 -34.33 -11.90
C TYR A 231 -4.17 -33.85 -10.89
N TYR A 232 -3.65 -32.64 -11.05
CA TYR A 232 -2.55 -32.08 -10.22
C TYR A 232 -3.01 -30.95 -9.31
N VAL A 233 -4.11 -30.28 -9.63
CA VAL A 233 -4.61 -29.07 -8.98
C VAL A 233 -6.06 -29.26 -8.57
N GLU A 234 -6.42 -28.81 -7.37
CA GLU A 234 -7.79 -28.82 -6.87
C GLU A 234 -8.57 -27.61 -7.38
N GLY A 235 -9.75 -27.85 -7.96
CA GLY A 235 -10.55 -26.80 -8.56
C GLY A 235 -9.76 -25.98 -9.59
N ASN A 236 -9.91 -24.66 -9.53
CA ASN A 236 -9.31 -23.70 -10.47
C ASN A 236 -8.27 -22.80 -9.76
N ILE A 237 -7.50 -23.37 -8.82
CA ILE A 237 -6.47 -22.62 -8.09
C ILE A 237 -5.37 -22.13 -9.05
N LEU A 238 -5.03 -22.96 -10.04
CA LEU A 238 -4.13 -22.63 -11.12
C LEU A 238 -4.85 -22.83 -12.46
N GLU A 239 -4.96 -21.74 -13.22
CA GLU A 239 -5.61 -21.74 -14.53
C GLU A 239 -4.61 -22.12 -15.64
N PRO A 240 -5.07 -22.74 -16.75
CA PRO A 240 -4.23 -23.00 -17.91
C PRO A 240 -3.52 -21.73 -18.42
N ILE A 241 -2.19 -21.77 -18.51
CA ILE A 241 -1.40 -20.66 -19.04
C ILE A 241 -1.54 -20.58 -20.57
N ASN A 242 -1.61 -21.75 -21.24
CA ASN A 242 -1.58 -21.86 -22.71
C ASN A 242 -0.38 -21.12 -23.34
N GLY A 243 0.79 -21.21 -22.70
CA GLY A 243 2.00 -20.48 -23.06
C GLY A 243 3.10 -21.40 -23.58
N GLU A 244 3.92 -20.88 -24.50
CA GLU A 244 5.09 -21.59 -25.03
C GLU A 244 6.31 -21.42 -24.10
N TYR A 245 6.22 -21.98 -22.88
CA TYR A 245 7.32 -21.97 -21.92
C TYR A 245 7.92 -23.36 -21.75
N LEU A 246 9.24 -23.43 -21.69
CA LEU A 246 9.98 -24.64 -21.34
C LEU A 246 10.43 -24.57 -19.89
N TYR A 247 10.07 -25.57 -19.08
CA TYR A 247 10.60 -25.70 -17.72
C TYR A 247 12.12 -25.85 -17.73
N SER A 248 12.80 -25.09 -16.87
CA SER A 248 14.24 -25.17 -16.64
C SER A 248 14.55 -25.81 -15.28
N GLU A 249 14.14 -25.18 -14.17
CA GLU A 249 14.45 -25.67 -12.82
C GLU A 249 13.53 -25.05 -11.75
N LEU A 250 13.51 -25.69 -10.57
CA LEU A 250 13.06 -25.09 -9.32
C LEU A 250 14.24 -24.41 -8.62
N ILE A 251 14.03 -23.19 -8.14
CA ILE A 251 15.01 -22.37 -7.41
C ILE A 251 14.53 -22.22 -5.97
N ASN A 252 15.40 -22.64 -5.04
CA ASN A 252 15.25 -22.46 -3.60
C ASN A 252 13.84 -22.76 -3.06
N PRO A 253 13.28 -23.97 -3.26
CA PRO A 253 12.02 -24.32 -2.65
C PRO A 253 12.17 -24.35 -1.12
N ILE A 254 11.23 -23.72 -0.43
CA ILE A 254 11.14 -23.64 1.04
C ILE A 254 9.86 -24.32 1.46
N PHE A 255 10.01 -25.45 2.17
CA PHE A 255 8.89 -26.25 2.64
C PHE A 255 8.66 -25.99 4.13
N THR A 256 7.40 -25.84 4.50
CA THR A 256 6.92 -25.65 5.89
C THR A 256 5.67 -26.50 6.12
N GLN A 257 5.52 -27.03 7.31
CA GLN A 257 4.37 -27.85 7.67
C GLN A 257 3.12 -26.97 7.85
N ASP A 258 2.01 -27.35 7.21
CA ASP A 258 0.72 -26.68 7.32
C ASP A 258 -0.37 -27.69 7.72
N GLY A 259 -0.47 -27.99 9.01
CA GLY A 259 -1.33 -29.06 9.51
C GLY A 259 -0.89 -30.42 8.99
N GLU A 260 -1.73 -31.10 8.22
CA GLU A 260 -1.40 -32.37 7.54
C GLU A 260 -0.80 -32.15 6.13
N ASN A 261 -0.79 -30.91 5.65
CA ASN A 261 -0.31 -30.53 4.33
C ASN A 261 1.10 -29.92 4.41
N VAL A 262 1.70 -29.73 3.24
CA VAL A 262 3.00 -29.07 3.09
C VAL A 262 2.81 -27.77 2.34
N LYS A 263 3.12 -26.65 2.98
CA LYS A 263 3.21 -25.36 2.29
C LYS A 263 4.60 -25.22 1.66
N VAL A 264 4.64 -24.77 0.42
CA VAL A 264 5.89 -24.53 -0.33
C VAL A 264 5.92 -23.12 -0.90
N SER A 265 6.99 -22.39 -0.61
CA SER A 265 7.39 -21.19 -1.35
C SER A 265 8.46 -21.60 -2.35
N VAL A 266 8.24 -21.38 -3.64
CA VAL A 266 9.18 -21.83 -4.68
C VAL A 266 9.26 -20.86 -5.83
N SER A 267 10.46 -20.64 -6.35
CA SER A 267 10.67 -19.93 -7.60
C SER A 267 10.89 -20.95 -8.73
N VAL A 268 10.23 -20.80 -9.85
CA VAL A 268 10.32 -21.68 -11.02
C VAL A 268 10.91 -20.91 -12.17
N LYS A 269 11.99 -21.43 -12.75
CA LYS A 269 12.61 -20.85 -13.94
C LYS A 269 12.05 -21.53 -15.19
N PHE A 270 11.53 -20.70 -16.09
CA PHE A 270 11.11 -21.07 -17.42
C PHE A 270 12.01 -20.40 -18.47
N ILE A 271 12.08 -20.99 -19.65
CA ILE A 271 12.60 -20.35 -20.85
C ILE A 271 11.39 -20.04 -21.73
N ASP A 272 11.17 -18.77 -22.01
CA ASP A 272 10.16 -18.31 -22.97
C ASP A 272 10.63 -18.68 -24.39
N ASN A 273 9.85 -19.50 -25.10
CA ASN A 273 10.24 -19.96 -26.42
C ASN A 273 10.16 -18.86 -27.50
N GLN A 274 9.39 -17.79 -27.27
CA GLN A 274 9.27 -16.67 -28.22
C GLN A 274 10.45 -15.70 -28.04
N THR A 275 10.67 -15.24 -26.82
CA THR A 275 11.70 -14.22 -26.52
C THR A 275 13.08 -14.81 -26.25
N LYS A 276 13.16 -16.12 -26.01
CA LYS A 276 14.35 -16.84 -25.52
C LYS A 276 14.87 -16.34 -24.16
N ALA A 277 14.11 -15.49 -23.48
CA ALA A 277 14.45 -15.00 -22.15
C ALA A 277 14.15 -16.04 -21.07
N MET A 278 14.94 -16.00 -20.00
CA MET A 278 14.60 -16.70 -18.77
C MET A 278 13.53 -15.92 -18.02
N GLN A 279 12.42 -16.57 -17.69
CA GLN A 279 11.32 -16.03 -16.90
C GLN A 279 11.27 -16.76 -15.56
N ILE A 280 11.36 -16.02 -14.45
CA ILE A 280 11.22 -16.58 -13.11
C ILE A 280 9.81 -16.27 -12.59
N SER A 281 9.07 -17.31 -12.22
CA SER A 281 7.74 -17.20 -11.60
C SER A 281 7.81 -17.72 -10.17
N GLN A 282 7.28 -16.97 -9.21
CA GLN A 282 7.29 -17.37 -7.80
C GLN A 282 5.89 -17.81 -7.38
N TYR A 283 5.82 -18.92 -6.64
CA TYR A 283 4.57 -19.54 -6.20
C TYR A 283 4.61 -19.79 -4.69
N GLU A 284 3.46 -19.56 -4.07
CA GLU A 284 3.14 -19.99 -2.71
C GLU A 284 2.03 -21.04 -2.84
N LEU A 285 2.37 -22.31 -2.64
CA LEU A 285 1.45 -23.43 -2.83
C LEU A 285 1.24 -24.21 -1.54
N VAL A 286 0.11 -24.89 -1.42
CA VAL A 286 -0.13 -25.93 -0.41
C VAL A 286 -0.35 -27.26 -1.10
N LEU A 287 0.41 -28.27 -0.67
CA LEU A 287 0.41 -29.62 -1.22
C LEU A 287 -0.27 -30.57 -0.23
N ALA A 288 -1.22 -31.35 -0.70
CA ALA A 288 -1.90 -32.40 0.06
C ALA A 288 -1.75 -33.76 -0.64
N LYS A 289 -1.65 -34.84 0.14
CA LYS A 289 -1.73 -36.21 -0.41
C LYS A 289 -3.18 -36.65 -0.54
N THR A 290 -3.69 -36.74 -1.77
CA THR A 290 -5.02 -37.27 -2.08
C THR A 290 -4.88 -38.63 -2.75
N GLY A 291 -5.39 -39.70 -2.11
CA GLY A 291 -5.31 -41.05 -2.66
C GLY A 291 -3.88 -41.56 -2.87
N GLY A 292 -2.92 -41.06 -2.09
CA GLY A 292 -1.50 -41.40 -2.18
C GLY A 292 -0.67 -40.52 -3.12
N ASN A 293 -1.30 -39.66 -3.94
CA ASN A 293 -0.63 -38.74 -4.85
C ASN A 293 -0.67 -37.31 -4.33
N TRP A 294 0.36 -36.53 -4.63
CA TRP A 294 0.36 -35.09 -4.36
C TRP A 294 -0.64 -34.35 -5.23
N LYS A 295 -1.25 -33.32 -4.64
CA LYS A 295 -2.14 -32.39 -5.31
C LYS A 295 -1.94 -30.99 -4.73
N ILE A 296 -1.97 -29.98 -5.59
CA ILE A 296 -1.95 -28.56 -5.21
C ILE A 296 -3.37 -28.18 -4.79
N VAL A 297 -3.53 -27.76 -3.54
CA VAL A 297 -4.83 -27.47 -2.91
C VAL A 297 -4.97 -26.01 -2.47
N LYS A 298 -3.92 -25.21 -2.59
CA LYS A 298 -3.94 -23.75 -2.45
C LYS A 298 -2.74 -23.13 -3.14
#